data_AF-A0A943X1Z2-F1
#
_entry.id   AF-A0A943X1Z2-F1
#
_cell.length_a   1.000
_cell.length_b   1.000
_cell.length_c   1.000
_cell.angle_alpha   90.00
_cell.angle_beta   90.00
_cell.angle_gamma   90.00
#
_symmetry.space_group_name_H-M   'P 1'
#
loop_
_entity.id
_entity.type
_entity.pdbx_description
1 polymer ?
#
loop_
_entity_poly.entity_id
_entity_poly.type
_entity_poly.pdbx_seq_one_letter_code
_entity_poly.pdbx_strand_id
1 'polypeptide(L)' 'MTHALFSPRRREHAAREAERQELLASLASTRTLIQQAYGSFNTVSDSDLIESYVFEIKALQSRYDYLLRRVKELECAP' A
#
# COMPACT_ATOMS: atom_id res chain seq x y z
N MET A 1 32.49 -10.61 -27.73
CA MET A 1 31.33 -9.85 -27.21
C MET A 1 30.90 -10.50 -25.91
N THR A 2 30.99 -9.77 -24.81
CA THR A 2 30.78 -10.24 -23.44
C THR A 2 29.34 -10.69 -23.22
N HIS A 3 29.10 -12.00 -23.11
CA HIS A 3 27.87 -12.52 -22.51
C HIS A 3 27.89 -12.12 -21.04
N ALA A 4 27.24 -11.00 -20.72
CA ALA A 4 27.02 -10.59 -19.35
C ALA A 4 26.17 -11.67 -18.68
N LEU A 5 26.83 -12.52 -17.89
CA LEU A 5 26.20 -13.46 -16.96
C LEU A 5 25.48 -12.63 -15.91
N PHE A 6 24.26 -12.23 -16.23
CA PHE A 6 23.35 -11.62 -15.27
C PHE A 6 22.98 -12.71 -14.27
N SER A 7 23.74 -12.76 -13.17
CA SER A 7 23.58 -13.77 -12.14
C SER A 7 22.12 -13.75 -11.64
N PRO A 8 21.42 -14.90 -11.60
CA PRO A 8 20.01 -14.98 -11.22
C PRO A 8 19.72 -14.30 -9.87
N ARG A 9 20.65 -14.43 -8.91
CA ARG A 9 20.61 -13.75 -7.61
C ARG A 9 20.45 -12.23 -7.67
N ARG A 10 21.06 -11.55 -8.65
CA ARG A 10 20.93 -10.08 -8.80
C ARG A 10 19.53 -9.68 -9.28
N ARG A 11 18.89 -10.51 -10.11
CA ARG A 11 17.52 -10.26 -10.58
C ARG A 11 16.50 -10.48 -9.47
N GLU A 12 16.68 -11.53 -8.67
CA GLU A 12 15.83 -11.81 -7.50
C GLU A 12 15.89 -10.68 -6.47
N HIS A 13 17.08 -10.17 -6.17
CA HIS A 13 17.24 -9.03 -5.26
C HIS A 13 16.58 -7.77 -5.81
N ALA A 14 16.78 -7.46 -7.10
CA ALA A 14 16.14 -6.30 -7.73
C ALA A 14 14.61 -6.41 -7.75
N ALA A 15 14.06 -7.62 -7.96
CA ALA A 15 12.63 -7.87 -7.93
C ALA A 15 12.06 -7.68 -6.51
N ARG A 16 12.73 -8.19 -5.47
CA ARG A 16 12.33 -7.96 -4.07
C ARG A 16 12.34 -6.49 -3.69
N GLU A 17 13.36 -5.74 -4.11
CA GLU A 17 13.43 -4.30 -3.85
C GLU A 17 12.32 -3.53 -4.58
N ALA A 18 12.02 -3.91 -5.83
CA ALA A 18 10.91 -3.32 -6.57
C ALA A 18 9.56 -3.60 -5.90
N GLU A 19 9.31 -4.84 -5.46
CA GLU A 19 8.11 -5.21 -4.68
C GLU A 19 8.02 -4.37 -3.40
N ARG A 20 9.14 -4.21 -2.67
CA ARG A 20 9.19 -3.38 -1.46
C ARG A 20 8.80 -1.93 -1.74
N GLN A 21 9.35 -1.34 -2.80
CA GLN A 21 9.06 0.04 -3.18
C GLN A 21 7.59 0.23 -3.57
N GLU A 22 7.02 -0.72 -4.31
CA GLU A 22 5.60 -0.70 -4.69
C GLU A 22 4.68 -0.79 -3.46
N LEU A 23 5.01 -1.65 -2.50
CA LEU A 23 4.25 -1.77 -1.25
C LEU A 23 4.30 -0.48 -0.42
N LEU A 24 5.48 0.14 -0.29
CA LEU A 24 5.63 1.41 0.43
C LEU A 24 4.88 2.56 -0.27
N ALA A 25 4.96 2.64 -1.59
CA ALA A 25 4.21 3.63 -2.38
C ALA A 25 2.69 3.43 -2.21
N SER A 26 2.22 2.18 -2.27
CA SER A 26 0.83 1.82 -2.05
C SER A 26 0.37 2.17 -0.63
N LEU A 27 1.20 1.96 0.38
CA LEU A 27 0.91 2.27 1.77
C LEU A 27 0.77 3.79 1.98
N ALA A 28 1.69 4.58 1.41
CA ALA A 28 1.63 6.05 1.45
C ALA A 28 0.39 6.60 0.72
N SER A 29 0.08 6.05 -0.46
CA SER A 29 -1.13 6.39 -1.21
C SER A 29 -2.40 6.06 -0.42
N THR A 30 -2.47 4.87 0.19
CA THR A 30 -3.61 4.45 1.04
C THR A 30 -3.79 5.39 2.23
N ARG A 31 -2.69 5.80 2.89
CA ARG A 31 -2.74 6.77 3.98
C ARG A 31 -3.31 8.13 3.54
N THR A 32 -2.94 8.58 2.35
CA THR A 32 -3.46 9.83 1.77
C THR A 32 -4.96 9.72 1.50
N LEU A 33 -5.42 8.60 0.92
CA LEU A 33 -6.83 8.34 0.69
C LEU A 33 -7.64 8.32 2.01
N ILE A 34 -7.08 7.73 3.08
CA ILE A 34 -7.71 7.75 4.41
C ILE A 34 -7.89 9.20 4.89
N GLN A 35 -6.85 10.03 4.77
CA GLN A 35 -6.92 11.44 5.18
C GLN A 35 -7.95 12.22 4.36
N GLN A 36 -8.04 11.96 3.05
CA GLN A 36 -9.02 12.57 2.16
C GLN A 36 -10.45 12.14 2.53
N ALA A 37 -10.70 10.85 2.77
CA ALA A 37 -12.00 10.34 3.18
C ALA A 37 -12.46 10.94 4.51
N TYR A 38 -11.56 11.05 5.50
CA TYR A 38 -11.85 11.78 6.74
C TYR A 38 -12.15 13.26 6.50
N GLY A 39 -11.40 13.91 5.59
CA GLY A 39 -11.64 15.30 5.21
C GLY A 39 -13.04 15.51 4.65
N SER A 40 -13.49 14.65 3.74
CA SER A 40 -14.84 14.71 3.15
C SER A 40 -15.94 14.31 4.15
N PHE A 41 -15.71 13.28 4.97
CA PHE A 41 -16.64 12.88 6.03
C PHE A 41 -16.98 14.04 6.96
N ASN A 42 -15.97 14.84 7.33
CA ASN A 42 -16.14 15.96 8.25
C ASN A 42 -16.92 17.15 7.67
N THR A 43 -17.12 17.22 6.34
CA THR A 43 -17.81 18.34 5.68
C THR A 43 -19.22 17.99 5.22
N VAL A 44 -19.60 16.71 5.28
CA VAL A 44 -20.90 16.21 4.81
C VAL A 44 -21.88 16.05 5.97
N SER A 45 -23.15 16.37 5.72
CA SER A 45 -24.26 16.22 6.69
C SER A 45 -25.36 15.26 6.22
N ASP A 46 -25.29 14.79 4.97
CA ASP A 46 -26.21 13.82 4.42
C ASP A 46 -25.95 12.43 5.02
N SER A 47 -27.00 11.77 5.51
CA SER A 47 -26.87 10.51 6.25
C SER A 47 -26.34 9.36 5.40
N ASP A 48 -26.77 9.25 4.14
CA ASP A 48 -26.37 8.16 3.26
C ASP A 48 -24.91 8.34 2.82
N LEU A 49 -24.49 9.60 2.58
CA LEU A 49 -23.10 9.92 2.30
C LEU A 49 -22.19 9.71 3.51
N ILE A 50 -22.65 10.05 4.72
CA ILE A 50 -21.92 9.74 5.97
C ILE A 50 -21.69 8.23 6.09
N GLU A 51 -22.72 7.41 5.85
CA GLU A 51 -22.60 5.96 5.91
C GLU A 51 -21.63 5.43 4.84
N SER A 52 -21.70 5.96 3.61
CA SER A 52 -20.75 5.63 2.54
C SER A 52 -19.30 5.87 2.96
N TYR A 53 -18.99 7.04 3.54
CA TYR A 53 -17.65 7.35 4.03
C TYR A 53 -17.20 6.46 5.20
N VAL A 54 -18.11 6.03 6.09
CA VAL A 54 -17.77 5.08 7.15
C VAL A 54 -17.29 3.75 6.54
N PHE A 55 -17.98 3.24 5.52
CA PHE A 55 -17.56 2.02 4.84
C PHE A 55 -16.26 2.21 4.06
N GLU A 56 -16.09 3.34 3.38
CA GLU A 56 -14.86 3.67 2.65
C GLU A 56 -13.65 3.74 3.59
N ILE A 57 -13.76 4.45 4.72
CA ILE A 57 -12.68 4.57 5.71
C ILE A 57 -12.31 3.19 6.25
N LYS A 58 -13.30 2.34 6.60
CA LYS A 58 -13.04 0.96 7.08
C LYS A 58 -12.33 0.11 6.04
N ALA A 59 -12.72 0.22 4.78
CA ALA A 59 -12.08 -0.51 3.68
C ALA A 59 -10.63 -0.04 3.48
N LEU A 60 -10.39 1.27 3.50
CA LEU A 60 -9.05 1.85 3.38
C LEU A 60 -8.14 1.48 4.56
N GLN A 61 -8.66 1.48 5.79
CA GLN A 61 -7.94 1.01 6.97
C GLN A 61 -7.56 -0.47 6.84
N SER A 62 -8.50 -1.31 6.42
CA SER A 62 -8.23 -2.75 6.19
C SER A 62 -7.15 -2.97 5.12
N ARG A 63 -7.17 -2.17 4.04
CA ARG A 63 -6.13 -2.17 3.00
C ARG A 63 -4.78 -1.73 3.57
N TYR A 64 -4.75 -0.68 4.38
CA TYR A 64 -3.52 -0.20 5.03
C TYR A 64 -2.89 -1.27 5.93
N ASP A 65 -3.70 -1.93 6.75
CA ASP A 65 -3.24 -3.00 7.65
C ASP A 65 -2.69 -4.21 6.88
N TYR A 66 -3.33 -4.58 5.77
CA TYR A 66 -2.82 -5.60 4.86
C TYR A 66 -1.44 -5.22 4.29
N LEU A 67 -1.30 -4.00 3.74
CA LEU A 67 -0.04 -3.53 3.17
C LEU A 67 1.08 -3.48 4.23
N LEU A 68 0.76 -3.04 5.44
CA LEU A 68 1.71 -3.00 6.54
C LEU A 68 2.20 -4.39 6.93
N ARG A 69 1.29 -5.39 6.99
CA ARG A 69 1.68 -6.80 7.21
C ARG A 69 2.57 -7.30 6.08
N ARG A 70 2.23 -7.00 4.84
CA ARG A 70 2.99 -7.45 3.66
C ARG A 70 4.41 -6.87 3.62
N VAL A 71 4.59 -5.59 3.96
CA VAL A 71 5.92 -4.97 4.10
C VAL A 71 6.74 -5.69 5.17
N LYS A 72 6.15 -5.97 6.34
CA LYS A 72 6.84 -6.68 7.43
C LYS A 72 7.24 -8.11 7.05
N GLU A 73 6.37 -8.83 6.35
CA GLU A 73 6.66 -10.17 5.83
C GLU A 73 7.85 -10.16 4.87
N LEU A 74 7.91 -9.16 3.99
CA LEU A 74 9.01 -9.00 3.03
C LEU A 74 10.34 -8.65 3.72
N GLU A 75 10.31 -7.85 4.77
CA GLU A 75 11.49 -7.49 5.58
C GLU A 75 11.97 -8.64 6.47
N CYS A 76 11.08 -9.55 6.87
CA CYS A 76 11.41 -10.73 7.68
C CYS A 76 11.72 -11.98 6.84
N ALA A 77 11.57 -11.91 5.51
CA ALA A 77 11.85 -13.02 4.60
C ALA A 77 13.38 -13.27 4.51
N PRO A 78 13.83 -14.54 4.60
CA PRO A 78 15.25 -14.89 4.54
C PRO A 78 15.89 -14.65 3.16
#